data_AF-A0A6C0DHM0-F1
#
_entry.id   AF-A0A6C0DHM0-F1
#
_cell.length_a   1.000
_cell.length_b   1.000
_cell.length_c   1.000
_cell.angle_alpha   90.00
_cell.angle_beta   90.00
_cell.angle_gamma   90.00
#
_symmetry.space_group_name_H-M   'P 1'
#
loop_
_entity.id
_entity.type
_entity.pdbx_description
1 polymer ?
#
loop_
_entity_poly.entity_id
_entity_poly.type
_entity_poly.pdbx_seq_one_letter_code
_entity_poly.pdbx_strand_id
1 'polypeptide(L)'
;MSHSWYKPYIFLGMLRINRDAILTAEKALGHAFTWDDLAAALSELPSSVSSLCLNNLALDNFPPLPANIKGIYVENCHMADFKTPEHLENLAIQNSTLTSLTLNEGLTFLGFLKCSFTDFVLPKSLLTYSQNHSPIKTLPVLPEGLLSLSVDNTDLKELPPLPPRLEQLHCGNNPWLKTIPPLPATIKEIHAMNNSFESFQTIPDGCVKILLNNNLLTAFPSIPESVKEICLIGNPVLKTMTFEAPWKSNGHFGYVR
;
A
#
# COMPACT_ATOMS: atom_id res chain seq x y z
N MET A 1 40.14 -0.73 5.19
CA MET A 1 39.59 -0.94 3.83
C MET A 1 38.50 -2.02 3.81
N SER A 2 37.79 -2.29 4.91
CA SER A 2 37.04 -3.56 5.08
C SER A 2 35.52 -3.51 4.84
N HIS A 3 34.88 -2.35 4.74
CA HIS A 3 33.40 -2.30 4.73
C HIS A 3 32.75 -2.12 3.36
N SER A 4 33.49 -2.10 2.23
CA SER A 4 32.92 -1.74 0.93
C SER A 4 32.06 -2.81 0.23
N TRP A 5 31.72 -3.93 0.89
CA TRP A 5 30.95 -5.02 0.29
C TRP A 5 29.55 -4.58 -0.15
N TYR A 6 28.97 -3.56 0.48
CA TYR A 6 27.61 -3.09 0.21
C TYR A 6 27.52 -2.13 -0.99
N LYS A 7 28.63 -1.52 -1.43
CA LYS A 7 28.63 -0.49 -2.48
C LYS A 7 27.96 -0.93 -3.80
N PRO A 8 28.18 -2.16 -4.30
CA PRO A 8 27.49 -2.65 -5.51
C PRO A 8 25.98 -2.78 -5.35
N TYR A 9 25.48 -2.79 -4.12
CA TYR A 9 24.06 -2.97 -3.79
C TYR A 9 23.35 -1.64 -3.51
N ILE A 10 24.04 -0.50 -3.67
CA ILE A 10 23.41 0.82 -3.67
C ILE A 10 22.94 1.13 -5.08
N PHE A 11 21.64 1.33 -5.24
CA PHE A 11 21.04 1.73 -6.51
C PHE A 11 19.95 2.76 -6.26
N LEU A 12 20.02 3.90 -6.97
CA LEU A 12 19.05 5.01 -6.87
C LEU A 12 18.76 5.48 -5.43
N GLY A 13 19.80 5.63 -4.59
CA GLY A 13 19.64 6.09 -3.20
C GLY A 13 19.06 5.03 -2.24
N MET A 14 18.99 3.78 -2.67
CA MET A 14 18.53 2.65 -1.85
C MET A 14 19.64 1.61 -1.71
N LEU A 15 19.89 1.17 -0.48
CA LEU A 15 20.75 0.02 -0.20
C LEU A 15 19.92 -1.26 -0.15
N ARG A 16 20.27 -2.27 -0.96
CA ARG A 16 19.62 -3.58 -0.98
C ARG A 16 20.47 -4.62 -0.23
N ILE A 17 19.94 -5.18 0.85
CA ILE A 17 20.54 -6.30 1.58
C ILE A 17 19.73 -7.56 1.29
N ASN A 18 20.20 -8.34 0.31
CA ASN A 18 19.65 -9.65 -0.04
C ASN A 18 20.65 -10.76 0.30
N ARG A 19 20.31 -12.02 0.00
CA ARG A 19 21.19 -13.16 0.30
C ARG A 19 22.56 -13.05 -0.38
N ASP A 20 22.64 -12.54 -1.60
CA ASP A 20 23.92 -12.36 -2.30
C ASP A 20 24.79 -11.29 -1.64
N ALA A 21 24.18 -10.19 -1.20
CA ALA A 21 24.85 -9.13 -0.45
C ALA A 21 25.41 -9.67 0.87
N ILE A 22 24.63 -10.49 1.57
CA ILE A 22 25.04 -11.16 2.80
C ILE A 22 26.20 -12.12 2.54
N LEU A 23 26.10 -13.01 1.55
CA LEU A 23 27.18 -13.95 1.22
C LEU A 23 28.48 -13.22 0.84
N THR A 24 28.35 -12.10 0.14
CA THR A 24 29.49 -11.24 -0.21
C THR A 24 30.08 -10.58 1.04
N ALA A 25 29.23 -10.11 1.96
CA ALA A 25 29.65 -9.57 3.25
C ALA A 25 30.37 -10.63 4.08
N GLU A 26 29.79 -11.83 4.24
CA GLU A 26 30.36 -12.94 5.00
C GLU A 26 31.75 -13.33 4.48
N LYS A 27 31.91 -13.39 3.16
CA LYS A 27 33.20 -13.65 2.52
C LYS A 27 34.22 -12.53 2.77
N ALA A 28 33.79 -11.27 2.78
CA ALA A 28 34.66 -10.12 3.00
C ALA A 28 35.06 -9.97 4.48
N LEU A 29 34.15 -10.27 5.40
CA LEU A 29 34.30 -10.13 6.85
C LEU A 29 35.00 -11.35 7.48
N GLY A 30 34.85 -12.54 6.87
CA GLY A 30 35.42 -13.79 7.39
C GLY A 30 34.61 -14.42 8.52
N HIS A 31 33.38 -13.97 8.75
CA HIS A 31 32.44 -14.52 9.72
C HIS A 31 31.00 -14.40 9.20
N ALA A 32 30.05 -15.06 9.88
CA ALA A 32 28.63 -14.94 9.56
C ALA A 32 28.17 -13.48 9.71
N PHE A 33 27.28 -13.03 8.84
CA PHE A 33 26.77 -11.66 8.85
C PHE A 33 25.87 -11.43 10.05
N THR A 34 26.13 -10.37 10.79
CA THR A 34 25.40 -9.98 12.00
C THR A 34 24.72 -8.63 11.84
N TRP A 35 23.86 -8.29 12.79
CA TRP A 35 23.24 -6.97 12.85
C TRP A 35 24.22 -5.84 13.12
N ASP A 36 25.31 -6.12 13.83
CA ASP A 36 26.39 -5.16 14.06
C ASP A 36 27.14 -4.86 12.74
N ASP A 37 27.27 -5.84 11.85
CA ASP A 37 27.86 -5.63 10.52
C ASP A 37 26.98 -4.74 9.65
N LEU A 38 25.65 -4.92 9.73
CA LEU A 38 24.74 -4.00 9.07
C LEU A 38 24.84 -2.61 9.68
N ALA A 39 24.82 -2.47 11.01
CA ALA A 39 24.94 -1.18 11.69
C ALA A 39 26.23 -0.45 11.30
N ALA A 40 27.36 -1.17 11.22
CA ALA A 40 28.64 -0.64 10.76
C ALA A 40 28.55 -0.17 9.30
N ALA A 41 27.97 -0.98 8.39
CA ALA A 41 27.77 -0.59 7.00
C ALA A 41 26.88 0.66 6.88
N LEU A 42 25.82 0.74 7.68
CA LEU A 42 24.90 1.87 7.73
C LEU A 42 25.57 3.17 8.20
N SER A 43 26.52 3.08 9.14
CA SER A 43 27.27 4.25 9.64
C SER A 43 28.20 4.89 8.62
N GLU A 44 28.64 4.12 7.61
CA GLU A 44 29.50 4.59 6.53
C GLU A 44 28.73 4.96 5.26
N LEU A 45 27.39 4.89 5.28
CA LEU A 45 26.59 5.14 4.09
C LEU A 45 26.71 6.58 3.60
N PRO A 46 26.79 6.80 2.28
CA PRO A 46 26.61 8.12 1.71
C PRO A 46 25.27 8.72 2.14
N SER A 47 25.25 10.03 2.41
CA SER A 47 24.02 10.75 2.77
C SER A 47 22.94 10.73 1.68
N SER A 48 23.30 10.38 0.44
CA SER A 48 22.37 10.17 -0.66
C SER A 48 21.54 8.89 -0.53
N VAL A 49 21.93 7.96 0.35
CA VAL A 49 21.15 6.76 0.65
C VAL A 49 20.11 7.10 1.71
N SER A 50 18.83 6.97 1.36
CA SER A 50 17.71 7.29 2.24
C SER A 50 16.74 6.13 2.44
N SER A 51 16.99 4.99 1.78
CA SER A 51 16.12 3.82 1.85
C SER A 51 16.90 2.51 2.00
N LEU A 52 16.32 1.57 2.73
CA LEU A 52 16.81 0.21 2.87
C LEU A 52 15.81 -0.78 2.29
N CYS A 53 16.32 -1.77 1.57
CA CYS A 53 15.54 -2.90 1.09
C CYS A 53 16.17 -4.19 1.65
N LEU A 54 15.40 -4.94 2.42
CA LEU A 54 15.86 -6.05 3.23
C LEU A 54 15.11 -7.31 2.81
N ASN A 55 15.83 -8.24 2.19
CA ASN A 55 15.21 -9.35 1.48
C ASN A 55 15.75 -10.69 2.00
N ASN A 56 14.84 -11.62 2.30
CA ASN A 56 15.14 -12.99 2.75
C ASN A 56 16.00 -13.01 4.03
N LEU A 57 15.62 -12.21 5.02
CA LEU A 57 16.33 -12.07 6.29
C LEU A 57 15.48 -12.57 7.47
N ALA A 58 16.11 -13.29 8.42
CA ALA A 58 15.54 -13.50 9.74
C ALA A 58 15.79 -12.23 10.57
N LEU A 59 14.75 -11.42 10.78
CA LEU A 59 14.83 -10.12 11.43
C LEU A 59 14.50 -10.26 12.91
N ASP A 60 15.37 -10.94 13.66
CA ASP A 60 15.14 -11.15 15.10
C ASP A 60 15.50 -9.89 15.92
N ASN A 61 16.46 -9.07 15.46
CA ASN A 61 16.91 -7.85 16.15
C ASN A 61 17.33 -6.78 15.14
N PHE A 62 16.39 -5.91 14.76
CA PHE A 62 16.68 -4.81 13.85
C PHE A 62 17.62 -3.77 14.50
N PRO A 63 18.75 -3.39 13.87
CA PRO A 63 19.70 -2.45 14.46
C PRO A 63 19.11 -1.03 14.42
N PRO A 64 19.60 -0.13 15.29
CA PRO A 64 19.28 1.29 15.20
C PRO A 64 19.62 1.81 13.80
N LEU A 65 18.64 2.42 13.12
CA LEU A 65 18.89 3.00 11.80
C LEU A 65 19.44 4.42 11.88
N PRO A 66 20.34 4.81 10.97
CA PRO A 66 20.76 6.19 10.80
C PRO A 66 19.59 7.12 10.42
N ALA A 67 19.61 8.36 10.92
CA ALA A 67 18.54 9.33 10.72
C ALA A 67 18.26 9.72 9.25
N ASN A 68 19.21 9.49 8.34
CA ASN A 68 19.02 9.71 6.90
C ASN A 68 18.15 8.62 6.24
N ILE A 69 17.96 7.46 6.88
CA ILE A 69 17.10 6.40 6.35
C ILE A 69 15.64 6.72 6.67
N LYS A 70 14.92 7.16 5.65
CA LYS A 70 13.50 7.53 5.72
C LYS A 70 12.56 6.45 5.21
N GLY A 71 13.09 5.44 4.49
CA GLY A 71 12.32 4.34 3.93
C GLY A 71 12.89 2.96 4.27
N ILE A 72 12.02 2.02 4.64
CA ILE A 72 12.37 0.60 4.78
C ILE A 72 11.39 -0.22 3.93
N TYR A 73 11.94 -1.10 3.11
CA TYR A 73 11.24 -2.10 2.34
C TYR A 73 11.71 -3.47 2.83
N VAL A 74 10.78 -4.30 3.30
CA VAL A 74 11.09 -5.64 3.79
C VAL A 74 10.40 -6.66 2.90
N GLU A 75 11.13 -7.68 2.46
CA GLU A 75 10.59 -8.73 1.60
C GLU A 75 11.00 -10.12 2.08
N ASN A 76 10.04 -11.03 2.21
CA ASN A 76 10.27 -12.43 2.57
C ASN A 76 11.03 -12.59 3.90
N CYS A 77 10.70 -11.77 4.90
CA CYS A 77 11.33 -11.83 6.21
C CYS A 77 10.39 -12.42 7.25
N HIS A 78 10.99 -12.90 8.33
CA HIS A 78 10.28 -13.31 9.54
C HIS A 78 10.75 -12.39 10.66
N MET A 79 9.83 -11.67 11.30
CA MET A 79 10.16 -10.75 12.39
C MET A 79 9.21 -11.01 13.56
N ALA A 80 9.76 -11.14 14.77
CA ALA A 80 8.95 -11.34 15.96
C ALA A 80 8.35 -10.00 16.41
N ASP A 81 9.19 -9.04 16.80
CA ASP A 81 8.77 -7.77 17.39
C ASP A 81 9.36 -6.58 16.62
N PHE A 82 8.77 -6.24 15.48
CA PHE A 82 9.29 -5.15 14.66
C PHE A 82 8.84 -3.80 15.22
N LYS A 83 9.80 -2.94 15.56
CA LYS A 83 9.57 -1.56 15.99
C LYS A 83 10.18 -0.61 14.97
N THR A 84 9.38 0.28 14.40
CA THR A 84 9.90 1.27 13.46
C THR A 84 10.73 2.32 14.18
N PRO A 85 11.87 2.76 13.64
CA PRO A 85 12.62 3.90 14.16
C PRO A 85 11.79 5.20 14.17
N GLU A 86 12.06 6.10 15.12
CA GLU A 86 11.26 7.33 15.32
C GLU A 86 11.26 8.31 14.14
N HIS A 87 12.31 8.29 13.30
CA HIS A 87 12.46 9.19 12.16
C HIS A 87 12.00 8.59 10.83
N LEU A 88 11.47 7.35 10.86
CA LEU A 88 11.07 6.62 9.67
C LEU A 88 9.74 7.13 9.13
N GLU A 89 9.72 7.49 7.85
CA GLU A 89 8.55 8.06 7.18
C GLU A 89 7.80 7.05 6.31
N ASN A 90 8.51 6.04 5.78
CA ASN A 90 7.96 5.08 4.83
C ASN A 90 8.31 3.64 5.23
N LEU A 91 7.30 2.79 5.34
CA LEU A 91 7.46 1.36 5.58
C LEU A 91 6.64 0.56 4.57
N ALA A 92 7.29 -0.39 3.90
CA ALA A 92 6.62 -1.38 3.08
C ALA A 92 7.09 -2.78 3.47
N ILE A 93 6.16 -3.70 3.69
CA ILE A 93 6.45 -5.09 4.04
C ILE A 93 5.72 -6.01 3.07
N GLN A 94 6.48 -6.93 2.47
CA GLN A 94 6.00 -7.84 1.44
C GLN A 94 6.29 -9.28 1.83
N ASN A 95 5.29 -10.14 1.67
CA ASN A 95 5.39 -11.60 1.81
C ASN A 95 6.14 -12.02 3.09
N SER A 96 5.87 -11.32 4.20
CA SER A 96 6.59 -11.49 5.45
C SER A 96 5.63 -11.84 6.57
N THR A 97 6.15 -12.47 7.63
CA THR A 97 5.39 -12.81 8.83
C THR A 97 5.84 -11.92 9.99
N LEU A 98 4.87 -11.47 10.79
CA LEU A 98 5.07 -10.66 11.98
C LEU A 98 4.32 -11.26 13.16
N THR A 99 4.91 -11.21 14.36
CA THR A 99 4.18 -11.50 15.62
C THR A 99 3.62 -10.22 16.21
N SER A 100 4.41 -9.15 16.28
CA SER A 100 3.98 -7.83 16.71
C SER A 100 4.62 -6.72 15.86
N LEU A 101 3.91 -5.59 15.76
CA LEU A 101 4.36 -4.41 15.03
C LEU A 101 4.07 -3.15 15.85
N THR A 102 5.10 -2.40 16.19
CA THR A 102 4.98 -1.06 16.79
C THR A 102 5.41 -0.01 15.78
N LEU A 103 4.48 0.88 15.43
CA LEU A 103 4.69 1.97 14.49
C LEU A 103 5.05 3.27 15.21
N ASN A 104 5.86 4.10 14.57
CA ASN A 104 6.22 5.43 15.05
C ASN A 104 5.18 6.46 14.56
N GLU A 105 5.00 7.54 15.33
CA GLU A 105 4.03 8.60 15.04
C GLU A 105 4.46 9.56 13.91
N GLY A 106 5.62 9.37 13.29
CA GLY A 106 6.10 10.14 12.14
C GLY A 106 5.84 9.46 10.79
N LEU A 107 5.33 8.23 10.78
CA LEU A 107 5.14 7.45 9.55
C LEU A 107 4.05 8.07 8.67
N THR A 108 4.37 8.35 7.41
CA THR A 108 3.43 8.92 6.43
C THR A 108 2.92 7.88 5.43
N PHE A 109 3.70 6.82 5.20
CA PHE A 109 3.34 5.72 4.31
C PHE A 109 3.52 4.36 4.99
N LEU A 110 2.49 3.53 4.91
CA LEU A 110 2.52 2.13 5.35
C LEU A 110 1.92 1.22 4.29
N GLY A 111 2.71 0.28 3.79
CA GLY A 111 2.30 -0.68 2.77
C GLY A 111 2.51 -2.13 3.21
N PHE A 112 1.51 -2.95 2.97
CA PHE A 112 1.56 -4.39 3.12
C PHE A 112 1.18 -5.06 1.81
N LEU A 113 2.00 -6.03 1.38
CA LEU A 113 1.69 -6.87 0.24
C LEU A 113 1.82 -8.33 0.65
N LYS A 114 0.77 -9.13 0.47
CA LYS A 114 0.78 -10.55 0.87
C LYS A 114 1.15 -10.74 2.36
N CYS A 115 0.58 -9.89 3.22
CA CYS A 115 0.79 -9.95 4.67
C CYS A 115 -0.58 -10.00 5.37
N SER A 116 -0.81 -11.02 6.20
CA SER A 116 -2.13 -11.27 6.81
C SER A 116 -2.35 -10.63 8.18
N PHE A 117 -1.34 -10.00 8.77
CA PHE A 117 -1.44 -9.42 10.11
C PHE A 117 -2.19 -8.09 10.09
N THR A 118 -2.95 -7.83 11.15
CA THR A 118 -3.81 -6.63 11.30
C THR A 118 -3.82 -6.08 12.73
N ASP A 119 -3.07 -6.70 13.65
CA ASP A 119 -3.01 -6.32 15.06
C ASP A 119 -1.92 -5.26 15.29
N PHE A 120 -2.26 -4.01 14.97
CA PHE A 120 -1.44 -2.82 15.21
C PHE A 120 -2.31 -1.55 15.16
N VAL A 121 -1.77 -0.47 15.71
CA VAL A 121 -2.42 0.85 15.67
C VAL A 121 -1.77 1.69 14.59
N LEU A 122 -2.56 2.22 13.66
CA LEU A 122 -2.09 3.15 12.65
C LEU A 122 -1.76 4.52 13.29
N PRO A 123 -0.59 5.12 12.98
CA PRO A 123 -0.21 6.42 13.53
C PRO A 123 -1.05 7.54 12.94
N LYS A 124 -1.26 8.63 13.70
CA LYS A 124 -2.13 9.74 13.27
C LYS A 124 -1.56 10.54 12.09
N SER A 125 -0.24 10.49 11.90
CA SER A 125 0.49 11.10 10.79
C SER A 125 0.28 10.41 9.45
N LEU A 126 -0.28 9.19 9.44
CA LEU A 126 -0.33 8.37 8.25
C LEU A 126 -1.22 8.99 7.18
N LEU A 127 -0.65 9.19 5.99
CA LEU A 127 -1.34 9.78 4.84
C LEU A 127 -1.76 8.69 3.85
N THR A 128 -0.97 7.63 3.71
CA THR A 128 -1.22 6.53 2.79
C THR A 128 -1.10 5.19 3.51
N TYR A 129 -2.14 4.38 3.39
CA TYR A 129 -2.18 3.02 3.91
C TYR A 129 -2.58 2.05 2.80
N SER A 130 -1.78 1.00 2.62
CA SER A 130 -2.06 -0.07 1.68
C SER A 130 -1.91 -1.43 2.34
N GLN A 131 -2.87 -2.33 2.11
CA GLN A 131 -2.77 -3.74 2.46
C GLN A 131 -3.39 -4.59 1.37
N ASN A 132 -2.59 -4.92 0.37
CA ASN A 132 -3.02 -5.58 -0.85
C ASN A 132 -2.63 -7.05 -0.91
N HIS A 133 -3.33 -7.83 -1.72
CA HIS A 133 -3.06 -9.26 -1.93
C HIS A 133 -2.94 -10.05 -0.62
N SER A 134 -3.72 -9.66 0.37
CA SER A 134 -3.59 -10.11 1.75
C SER A 134 -4.92 -10.71 2.18
N PRO A 135 -4.96 -11.97 2.71
CA PRO A 135 -6.21 -12.64 3.08
C PRO A 135 -6.76 -12.12 4.42
N ILE A 136 -6.94 -10.80 4.50
CA ILE A 136 -7.46 -10.10 5.67
C ILE A 136 -8.97 -9.97 5.59
N LYS A 137 -9.62 -10.06 6.75
CA LYS A 137 -11.09 -9.97 6.88
C LYS A 137 -11.55 -8.70 7.59
N THR A 138 -10.62 -7.98 8.19
CA THR A 138 -10.84 -6.73 8.93
C THR A 138 -9.67 -5.79 8.68
N LEU A 139 -9.91 -4.50 8.90
CA LEU A 139 -8.88 -3.46 8.86
C LEU A 139 -8.69 -2.87 10.26
N PRO A 140 -7.49 -2.35 10.59
CA PRO A 140 -7.32 -1.51 11.76
C PRO A 140 -8.14 -0.22 11.64
N VAL A 141 -8.31 0.48 12.76
CA VAL A 141 -8.97 1.79 12.77
C VAL A 141 -8.15 2.77 11.91
N LEU A 142 -8.80 3.35 10.90
CA LEU A 142 -8.17 4.28 9.98
C LEU A 142 -7.99 5.66 10.63
N PRO A 143 -6.82 6.31 10.49
CA PRO A 143 -6.58 7.63 11.06
C PRO A 143 -7.37 8.71 10.31
N GLU A 144 -7.83 9.74 11.02
CA GLU A 144 -8.64 10.83 10.44
C GLU A 144 -7.92 11.61 9.33
N GLY A 145 -6.58 11.63 9.37
CA GLY A 145 -5.71 12.31 8.42
C GLY A 145 -5.43 11.54 7.13
N LEU A 146 -5.90 10.29 7.00
CA LEU A 146 -5.60 9.43 5.86
C LEU A 146 -6.17 10.02 4.56
N LEU A 147 -5.32 10.08 3.53
CA LEU A 147 -5.65 10.61 2.21
C LEU A 147 -5.84 9.50 1.17
N SER A 148 -5.13 8.37 1.31
CA SER A 148 -5.20 7.25 0.37
C SER A 148 -5.28 5.90 1.09
N LEU A 149 -6.26 5.10 0.70
CA LEU A 149 -6.49 3.74 1.19
C LEU A 149 -6.49 2.77 0.01
N SER A 150 -5.68 1.71 0.10
CA SER A 150 -5.66 0.62 -0.88
C SER A 150 -5.75 -0.74 -0.20
N VAL A 151 -6.80 -1.50 -0.51
CA VAL A 151 -7.11 -2.82 0.04
C VAL A 151 -7.57 -3.76 -1.08
N ASP A 152 -6.82 -3.76 -2.17
CA ASP A 152 -7.10 -4.56 -3.34
C ASP A 152 -6.72 -6.03 -3.10
N ASN A 153 -7.53 -6.95 -3.64
CA ASN A 153 -7.30 -8.39 -3.53
C ASN A 153 -7.19 -8.86 -2.06
N THR A 154 -8.24 -8.63 -1.28
CA THR A 154 -8.35 -9.09 0.11
C THR A 154 -9.62 -9.92 0.31
N ASP A 155 -9.83 -10.44 1.53
CA ASP A 155 -11.02 -11.21 1.90
C ASP A 155 -12.05 -10.33 2.66
N LEU A 156 -11.99 -9.01 2.48
CA LEU A 156 -12.88 -8.05 3.13
C LEU A 156 -14.32 -8.23 2.63
N LYS A 157 -15.26 -8.26 3.58
CA LYS A 157 -16.71 -8.27 3.33
C LYS A 157 -17.33 -6.88 3.45
N GLU A 158 -16.68 -6.02 4.22
CA GLU A 158 -17.07 -4.65 4.48
C GLU A 158 -15.81 -3.81 4.71
N LEU A 159 -15.92 -2.50 4.50
CA LEU A 159 -14.91 -1.53 4.91
C LEU A 159 -15.36 -0.84 6.21
N PRO A 160 -14.42 -0.44 7.10
CA PRO A 160 -14.73 0.42 8.23
C PRO A 160 -15.14 1.82 7.73
N PRO A 161 -15.72 2.68 8.59
CA PRO A 161 -15.98 4.08 8.25
C PRO A 161 -14.76 4.76 7.61
N LEU A 162 -14.98 5.42 6.47
CA LEU A 162 -13.91 6.07 5.73
C LEU A 162 -13.52 7.40 6.40
N PRO A 163 -12.22 7.73 6.52
CA PRO A 163 -11.76 8.98 7.09
C PRO A 163 -12.29 10.21 6.34
N PRO A 164 -12.62 11.32 7.03
CA PRO A 164 -13.26 12.48 6.41
C PRO A 164 -12.37 13.23 5.40
N ARG A 165 -11.06 12.94 5.36
CA ARG A 165 -10.09 13.55 4.45
C ARG A 165 -9.68 12.62 3.30
N LEU A 166 -10.25 11.41 3.22
CA LEU A 166 -9.86 10.43 2.22
C LEU A 166 -10.13 10.97 0.81
N GLU A 167 -9.11 10.94 -0.04
CA GLU A 167 -9.17 11.41 -1.42
C GLU A 167 -9.17 10.25 -2.43
N GLN A 168 -8.49 9.15 -2.09
CA GLN A 168 -8.33 7.99 -2.96
C GLN A 168 -8.75 6.70 -2.25
N LEU A 169 -9.60 5.91 -2.91
CA LEU A 169 -10.04 4.60 -2.43
C LEU A 169 -9.81 3.53 -3.50
N HIS A 170 -8.95 2.56 -3.19
CA HIS A 170 -8.75 1.35 -3.97
C HIS A 170 -9.22 0.15 -3.15
N CYS A 171 -10.27 -0.53 -3.62
CA CYS A 171 -10.87 -1.68 -2.96
C CYS A 171 -11.38 -2.71 -3.97
N GLY A 172 -10.69 -2.84 -5.10
CA GLY A 172 -11.02 -3.79 -6.15
C GLY A 172 -10.60 -5.23 -5.83
N ASN A 173 -11.19 -6.18 -6.55
CA ASN A 173 -10.93 -7.61 -6.43
C ASN A 173 -11.24 -8.17 -5.03
N ASN A 174 -12.30 -7.67 -4.40
CA ASN A 174 -12.86 -8.16 -3.14
C ASN A 174 -14.24 -8.75 -3.42
N PRO A 175 -14.34 -10.03 -3.84
CA PRO A 175 -15.58 -10.59 -4.36
C PRO A 175 -16.72 -10.66 -3.31
N TRP A 176 -16.40 -10.58 -2.02
CA TRP A 176 -17.40 -10.54 -0.94
C TRP A 176 -17.82 -9.13 -0.52
N LEU A 177 -17.15 -8.09 -1.02
CA LEU A 177 -17.49 -6.71 -0.76
C LEU A 177 -18.70 -6.32 -1.63
N LYS A 178 -19.88 -6.23 -1.00
CA LYS A 178 -21.16 -5.96 -1.68
C LYS A 178 -21.60 -4.50 -1.60
N THR A 179 -21.05 -3.75 -0.66
CA THR A 179 -21.31 -2.33 -0.44
C THR A 179 -20.07 -1.68 0.12
N ILE A 180 -20.00 -0.35 0.06
CA ILE A 180 -18.99 0.45 0.75
C ILE A 180 -19.68 1.48 1.66
N PRO A 181 -19.02 1.94 2.74
CA PRO A 181 -19.52 3.00 3.62
C PRO A 181 -19.72 4.32 2.87
N PRO A 182 -20.46 5.28 3.45
CA PRO A 182 -20.58 6.64 2.91
C PRO A 182 -19.24 7.22 2.48
N LEU A 183 -19.16 7.70 1.23
CA LEU A 183 -17.96 8.33 0.69
C LEU A 183 -17.79 9.74 1.27
N PRO A 184 -16.59 10.09 1.76
CA PRO A 184 -16.27 11.47 2.13
C PRO A 184 -16.39 12.43 0.95
N ALA A 185 -16.78 13.69 1.21
CA ALA A 185 -16.90 14.72 0.18
C ALA A 185 -15.56 15.04 -0.52
N THR A 186 -14.43 14.65 0.08
CA THR A 186 -13.07 14.85 -0.42
C THR A 186 -12.62 13.82 -1.46
N ILE A 187 -13.40 12.75 -1.68
CA ILE A 187 -13.02 11.68 -2.62
C ILE A 187 -12.88 12.23 -4.04
N LYS A 188 -11.71 11.99 -4.62
CA LYS A 188 -11.35 12.33 -6.01
C LYS A 188 -11.32 11.09 -6.89
N GLU A 189 -10.91 9.94 -6.36
CA GLU A 189 -10.71 8.73 -7.16
C GLU A 189 -11.25 7.49 -6.44
N ILE A 190 -12.01 6.67 -7.18
CA ILE A 190 -12.57 5.41 -6.70
C ILE A 190 -12.17 4.30 -7.67
N HIS A 191 -11.48 3.30 -7.16
CA HIS A 191 -11.08 2.09 -7.87
C HIS A 191 -11.69 0.89 -7.15
N ALA A 192 -12.83 0.41 -7.62
CA ALA A 192 -13.57 -0.68 -6.98
C ALA A 192 -14.08 -1.69 -8.02
N MET A 193 -13.16 -2.07 -8.92
CA MET A 193 -13.37 -3.08 -9.95
C MET A 193 -13.43 -4.50 -9.39
N ASN A 194 -14.06 -5.43 -10.10
CA ASN A 194 -14.07 -6.87 -9.76
C ASN A 194 -14.60 -7.15 -8.34
N ASN A 195 -15.68 -6.47 -7.94
CA ASN A 195 -16.40 -6.74 -6.69
C ASN A 195 -17.78 -7.33 -7.01
N SER A 196 -18.68 -7.36 -6.02
CA SER A 196 -20.06 -7.86 -6.18
C SER A 196 -21.10 -6.77 -5.92
N PHE A 197 -20.85 -5.53 -6.37
CA PHE A 197 -21.78 -4.43 -6.18
C PHE A 197 -23.00 -4.55 -7.09
N GLU A 198 -24.18 -4.72 -6.50
CA GLU A 198 -25.48 -4.73 -7.23
C GLU A 198 -26.03 -3.31 -7.46
N SER A 199 -25.63 -2.37 -6.60
CA SER A 199 -25.90 -0.94 -6.69
C SER A 199 -24.69 -0.16 -6.16
N PHE A 200 -24.63 1.13 -6.48
CA PHE A 200 -23.59 2.02 -5.96
C PHE A 200 -24.25 3.27 -5.38
N GLN A 201 -23.70 3.76 -4.28
CA GLN A 201 -24.19 4.96 -3.59
C GLN A 201 -23.92 6.24 -4.39
N THR A 202 -24.43 7.37 -3.89
CA THR A 202 -24.13 8.70 -4.44
C THR A 202 -22.63 8.96 -4.43
N ILE A 203 -22.14 9.41 -5.59
CA ILE A 203 -20.75 9.79 -5.78
C ILE A 203 -20.59 11.28 -5.38
N PRO A 204 -19.56 11.65 -4.61
CA PRO A 204 -19.29 13.04 -4.27
C PRO A 204 -19.01 13.95 -5.48
N ASP A 205 -19.49 15.20 -5.42
CA ASP A 205 -19.34 16.21 -6.50
C ASP A 205 -17.89 16.59 -6.84
N GLY A 206 -16.93 16.22 -6.00
CA GLY A 206 -15.49 16.41 -6.26
C GLY A 206 -14.82 15.25 -6.99
N CYS A 207 -15.52 14.13 -7.21
CA CYS A 207 -14.93 12.92 -7.77
C CYS A 207 -14.61 13.10 -9.26
N VAL A 208 -13.39 12.73 -9.66
CA VAL A 208 -12.88 12.91 -11.02
C VAL A 208 -12.78 11.58 -11.77
N LYS A 209 -12.54 10.47 -11.06
CA LYS A 209 -12.29 9.16 -11.66
C LYS A 209 -12.98 8.03 -10.91
N ILE A 210 -13.71 7.19 -11.64
CA ILE A 210 -14.52 6.10 -11.07
C ILE A 210 -14.39 4.84 -11.89
N LEU A 211 -13.77 3.80 -11.33
CA LEU A 211 -13.64 2.49 -11.94
C LEU A 211 -14.46 1.47 -11.16
N LEU A 212 -15.58 1.04 -11.73
CA LEU A 212 -16.50 0.03 -11.17
C LEU A 212 -16.68 -1.16 -12.12
N ASN A 213 -15.74 -1.40 -13.02
CA ASN A 213 -15.86 -2.51 -13.98
C ASN A 213 -15.97 -3.87 -13.29
N ASN A 214 -16.65 -4.79 -13.94
CA ASN A 214 -16.90 -6.17 -13.52
C ASN A 214 -17.53 -6.22 -12.12
N ASN A 215 -18.63 -5.51 -11.97
CA ASN A 215 -19.54 -5.61 -10.83
C ASN A 215 -20.90 -6.15 -11.32
N LEU A 216 -21.91 -6.11 -10.45
CA LEU A 216 -23.28 -6.57 -10.73
C LEU A 216 -24.27 -5.41 -10.85
N LEU A 217 -23.80 -4.21 -11.20
CA LEU A 217 -24.65 -3.00 -11.22
C LEU A 217 -25.78 -3.18 -12.24
N THR A 218 -27.02 -3.04 -11.77
CA THR A 218 -28.23 -3.14 -12.59
C THR A 218 -28.80 -1.78 -12.98
N ALA A 219 -28.47 -0.74 -12.22
CA ALA A 219 -28.84 0.65 -12.47
C ALA A 219 -27.60 1.53 -12.63
N PHE A 220 -27.73 2.58 -13.44
CA PHE A 220 -26.63 3.52 -13.67
C PHE A 220 -26.54 4.49 -12.49
N PRO A 221 -25.37 4.60 -11.84
CA PRO A 221 -25.21 5.55 -10.75
C PRO A 221 -25.32 6.98 -11.27
N SER A 222 -25.86 7.89 -10.46
CA SER A 222 -25.81 9.31 -10.80
C SER A 222 -24.35 9.78 -10.82
N ILE A 223 -23.89 10.29 -11.96
CA ILE A 223 -22.49 10.69 -12.17
C ILE A 223 -22.38 12.22 -12.06
N PRO A 224 -21.59 12.76 -11.11
CA PRO A 224 -21.36 14.18 -11.01
C PRO A 224 -20.64 14.77 -12.22
N GLU A 225 -20.80 16.07 -12.46
CA GLU A 225 -20.20 16.73 -13.62
C GLU A 225 -18.66 16.73 -13.60
N SER A 226 -18.07 16.66 -12.41
CA SER A 226 -16.63 16.61 -12.17
C SER A 226 -15.96 15.36 -12.72
N VAL A 227 -16.71 14.27 -12.91
CA VAL A 227 -16.16 12.99 -13.34
C VAL A 227 -15.71 13.11 -14.80
N LYS A 228 -14.44 12.81 -15.03
CA LYS A 228 -13.77 12.85 -16.34
C LYS A 228 -13.50 11.46 -16.89
N GLU A 229 -13.34 10.47 -16.02
CA GLU A 229 -13.06 9.09 -16.39
C GLU A 229 -13.98 8.14 -15.62
N ILE A 230 -14.73 7.32 -16.36
CA ILE A 230 -15.61 6.31 -15.78
C ILE A 230 -15.45 4.97 -16.50
N CYS A 231 -15.43 3.89 -15.74
CA CYS A 231 -15.36 2.54 -16.27
C CYS A 231 -16.44 1.66 -15.62
N LEU A 232 -17.44 1.25 -16.40
CA LEU A 232 -18.54 0.38 -15.97
C LEU A 232 -18.56 -0.96 -16.73
N ILE A 233 -17.54 -1.26 -17.54
CA ILE A 233 -17.52 -2.48 -18.37
C ILE A 233 -17.73 -3.72 -17.53
N GLY A 234 -18.44 -4.72 -18.05
CA GLY A 234 -18.73 -5.95 -17.33
C GLY A 234 -19.87 -5.86 -16.32
N ASN A 235 -20.56 -4.71 -16.22
CA ASN A 235 -21.79 -4.58 -15.45
C ASN A 235 -23.05 -4.83 -16.30
N PRO A 236 -24.10 -5.44 -15.73
CA PRO A 236 -25.40 -5.61 -16.38
C PRO A 236 -26.04 -4.30 -16.90
N VAL A 237 -25.83 -3.17 -16.22
CA VAL A 237 -26.38 -1.85 -16.57
C VAL A 237 -26.07 -1.43 -18.01
N LEU A 238 -24.92 -1.84 -18.56
CA LEU A 238 -24.52 -1.52 -19.93
C LEU A 238 -25.31 -2.28 -21.00
N LYS A 239 -26.07 -3.32 -20.63
CA LYS A 239 -27.01 -3.99 -21.55
C LYS A 239 -28.29 -3.18 -21.76
N THR A 240 -28.66 -2.38 -20.77
CA THR A 240 -29.92 -1.63 -20.72
C THR A 240 -29.72 -0.15 -21.04
N MET A 241 -28.48 0.31 -21.17
CA MET A 241 -28.16 1.70 -21.46
C MET A 241 -27.10 1.81 -22.55
N THR A 242 -27.29 2.77 -23.44
CA THR A 242 -26.27 3.27 -24.35
C THR A 242 -25.68 4.55 -23.78
N PHE A 243 -24.36 4.67 -23.74
CA PHE A 243 -23.73 5.95 -23.43
C PHE A 243 -24.05 6.95 -24.55
N GLU A 244 -24.80 8.00 -24.21
CA GLU A 244 -24.95 9.17 -25.05
C GLU A 244 -23.91 10.23 -24.66
N ALA A 245 -23.75 11.26 -25.51
CA ALA A 245 -22.86 12.39 -25.26
C ALA A 245 -23.08 12.95 -23.83
N PRO A 246 -22.02 13.28 -23.09
CA PRO A 246 -20.67 13.62 -23.56
C PRO A 246 -19.64 12.48 -23.57
N TRP A 247 -20.02 11.28 -23.14
CA TRP A 247 -19.06 10.20 -22.88
C TRP A 247 -18.62 9.50 -24.17
N LYS A 248 -17.30 9.41 -24.37
CA LYS A 248 -16.68 8.69 -25.49
C LYS A 248 -15.85 7.53 -24.95
N SER A 249 -15.90 6.39 -25.63
CA SER A 249 -14.95 5.30 -25.35
C SER A 249 -13.53 5.79 -25.60
N ASN A 250 -12.61 5.52 -24.68
CA ASN A 250 -11.20 5.88 -24.79
C ASN A 250 -10.35 4.79 -25.50
N GLY A 251 -10.99 3.83 -26.18
CA GLY A 251 -10.32 2.70 -26.82
C GLY A 251 -9.77 1.64 -25.85
N HIS A 252 -9.85 1.89 -24.54
CA HIS A 252 -9.63 0.93 -23.48
C HIS A 252 -10.97 0.51 -22.87
N PHE A 253 -10.93 -0.21 -21.75
CA PHE A 253 -12.12 -0.70 -21.06
C PHE A 253 -13.01 0.42 -20.44
N GLY A 254 -12.86 1.70 -20.79
CA GLY A 254 -13.57 2.82 -20.12
C GLY A 254 -14.11 3.90 -21.06
N TYR A 255 -14.72 4.91 -20.44
CA TYR A 255 -15.28 6.10 -21.05
C TYR A 255 -14.67 7.36 -20.43
N VAL A 256 -14.52 8.38 -21.26
CA VAL A 256 -14.04 9.71 -20.87
C VAL A 256 -14.99 10.79 -21.35
N ARG A 257 -15.12 11.86 -20.56
CA ARG A 257 -15.95 13.03 -20.86
C ARG A 257 -15.17 14.10 -21.61
#